data_AF-A0A183F6A4-F1
#
_entry.id   AF-A0A183F6A4-F1
#
_cell.length_a   1.000
_cell.length_b   1.000
_cell.length_c   1.000
_cell.angle_alpha   90.00
_cell.angle_beta   90.00
_cell.angle_gamma   90.00
#
_symmetry.space_group_name_H-M   'P 1'
#
loop_
_entity.id
_entity.type
_entity.pdbx_description
1 polymer ?
#
loop_
_entity_poly.entity_id
_entity_poly.type
_entity_poly.pdbx_seq_one_letter_code
_entity_poly.pdbx_strand_id
1 'polypeptide(L)'
;MLEFFLAHLVIVQGQLLLEGLQAIDHGVEFFDLGTVNKYFMNGLLVLWPQVEETLTNPKYAVSLRSGDQITMYTFGEPRVGDVTFAKNFDSMIKNSNKNKYSFSYRVVFHQDIVPHLPACNKDKTGLSNSDGSRPCDSNDLSKPYHHGTEIWYPDSMAPGAQYTECVGEPSGEDFACSDALKFHYDQDKSYISDHRHYFSVRVSSLLLVHT
;
A
#
# COMPACT_ATOMS: atom_id res chain seq x y z
N MET A 1 -10.13 33.52 -0.49
CA MET A 1 -10.24 32.66 -1.69
C MET A 1 -8.87 32.25 -2.26
N LEU A 2 -7.77 32.94 -1.93
CA LEU A 2 -6.40 32.56 -2.33
C LEU A 2 -5.67 31.69 -1.28
N GLU A 3 -6.11 31.70 -0.01
CA GLU A 3 -5.51 30.92 1.09
C GLU A 3 -5.92 29.44 1.12
N PHE A 4 -7.09 29.09 0.58
CA PHE A 4 -7.59 27.71 0.55
C PHE A 4 -6.94 26.84 -0.54
N PHE A 5 -6.41 27.47 -1.60
CA PHE A 5 -5.74 26.78 -2.71
C PHE A 5 -4.27 26.47 -2.40
N LEU A 6 -3.59 27.24 -1.54
CA LEU A 6 -2.23 26.95 -1.11
C LEU A 6 -2.16 25.78 -0.12
N ALA A 7 -3.13 25.64 0.78
CA ALA A 7 -3.15 24.55 1.76
C ALA A 7 -3.30 23.16 1.11
N HIS A 8 -4.11 23.02 0.05
CA HIS A 8 -4.33 21.72 -0.61
C HIS A 8 -3.17 21.24 -1.48
N LEU A 9 -2.30 22.14 -1.96
CA LEU A 9 -1.10 21.79 -2.72
C LEU A 9 0.05 21.37 -1.78
N VAL A 10 0.20 22.07 -0.65
CA VAL A 10 1.24 21.81 0.36
C VAL A 10 0.99 20.50 1.12
N ILE A 11 -0.26 20.11 1.36
CA ILE A 11 -0.56 18.88 2.11
C ILE A 11 -0.11 17.62 1.35
N VAL A 12 -0.30 17.55 0.03
CA VAL A 12 0.03 16.32 -0.72
C VAL A 12 1.49 16.27 -1.16
N GLN A 13 2.08 17.40 -1.58
CA GLN A 13 3.50 17.45 -1.89
C GLN A 13 4.37 17.35 -0.62
N GLY A 14 3.95 17.96 0.49
CA GLY A 14 4.65 17.87 1.78
C GLY A 14 4.58 16.49 2.40
N GLN A 15 3.43 15.81 2.32
CA GLN A 15 3.27 14.43 2.79
C GLN A 15 4.17 13.46 2.01
N LEU A 16 4.15 13.51 0.67
CA LEU A 16 5.03 12.66 -0.15
C LEU A 16 6.53 12.93 0.07
N LEU A 17 6.91 14.19 0.28
CA LEU A 17 8.30 14.55 0.58
C LEU A 17 8.72 14.10 1.98
N LEU A 18 7.81 14.17 2.96
CA LEU A 18 8.03 13.69 4.33
C LEU A 18 8.13 12.16 4.37
N GLU A 19 7.24 11.46 3.68
CA GLU A 19 7.29 10.00 3.46
C GLU A 19 8.60 9.60 2.80
N GLY A 20 9.01 10.32 1.74
CA GLY A 20 10.27 10.11 1.04
C GLY A 20 11.52 10.35 1.91
N LEU A 21 11.48 11.35 2.80
CA LEU A 21 12.57 11.60 3.77
C LEU A 21 12.58 10.57 4.91
N GLN A 22 11.42 10.13 5.38
CA GLN A 22 11.30 9.14 6.46
C GLN A 22 11.55 7.71 5.97
N ALA A 23 11.39 7.44 4.68
CA ALA A 23 11.85 6.22 4.03
C ALA A 23 13.38 6.04 4.05
N ILE A 24 14.14 7.12 4.31
CA ILE A 24 15.60 7.09 4.47
C ILE A 24 15.98 6.75 5.93
N ASP A 25 15.08 6.99 6.88
CA ASP A 25 15.27 6.60 8.30
C ASP A 25 15.13 5.09 8.46
N HIS A 26 15.81 4.52 9.44
CA HIS A 26 15.71 3.09 9.73
C HIS A 26 14.29 2.75 10.22
N GLY A 27 13.72 1.66 9.72
CA GLY A 27 12.43 1.15 10.18
C GLY A 27 12.43 0.84 11.69
N VAL A 28 11.24 0.80 12.27
CA VAL A 28 11.03 0.44 13.69
C VAL A 28 10.41 -0.93 13.79
N GLU A 29 10.81 -1.70 14.81
CA GLU A 29 10.22 -3.01 15.12
C GLU A 29 8.71 -2.84 15.36
N PHE A 30 7.92 -3.76 14.79
CA PHE A 30 6.47 -3.78 14.87
C PHE A 30 5.95 -5.09 15.48
N PHE A 31 5.94 -5.16 16.81
CA PHE A 31 5.28 -6.22 17.59
C PHE A 31 5.65 -7.65 17.17
N ASP A 32 6.95 -7.89 16.96
CA ASP A 32 7.55 -9.13 16.47
C ASP A 32 7.14 -9.54 15.04
N LEU A 33 6.49 -8.66 14.29
CA LEU A 33 6.09 -8.93 12.91
C LEU A 33 7.18 -8.57 11.90
N GLY A 34 8.12 -7.68 12.24
CA GLY A 34 9.15 -7.17 11.33
C GLY A 34 9.36 -5.68 11.52
N THR A 35 10.05 -5.02 10.59
CA THR A 35 10.20 -3.56 10.67
C THR A 35 9.21 -2.83 9.77
N VAL A 36 8.69 -1.71 10.26
CA VAL A 36 7.80 -0.81 9.52
C VAL A 36 8.37 0.59 9.42
N ASN A 37 7.92 1.36 8.44
CA ASN A 37 8.27 2.78 8.36
C ASN A 37 7.77 3.51 9.62
N LYS A 38 8.67 4.27 10.25
CA LYS A 38 8.41 5.02 11.48
C LYS A 38 7.24 6.00 11.35
N TYR A 39 7.01 6.56 10.16
CA TYR A 39 5.86 7.42 9.89
C TYR A 39 4.54 6.71 10.16
N PHE A 40 4.35 5.53 9.58
CA PHE A 40 3.13 4.74 9.75
C PHE A 40 2.97 4.26 11.19
N MET A 41 4.07 3.84 11.85
CA MET A 41 4.03 3.48 13.27
C MET A 41 3.58 4.65 14.15
N ASN A 42 4.13 5.85 13.93
CA ASN A 42 3.72 7.02 14.71
C ASN A 42 2.25 7.36 14.49
N GLY A 43 1.76 7.29 13.23
CA GLY A 43 0.36 7.47 12.91
C GLY A 43 -0.55 6.46 13.63
N LEU A 44 -0.17 5.18 13.61
CA LEU A 44 -0.88 4.13 14.33
C LEU A 44 -0.94 4.43 15.84
N LEU A 45 0.19 4.73 16.47
CA LEU A 45 0.26 4.96 17.92
C LEU A 45 -0.56 6.17 18.39
N VAL A 46 -0.74 7.17 17.52
CA VAL A 46 -1.62 8.32 17.81
C VAL A 46 -3.10 7.93 17.78
N LEU A 47 -3.49 7.07 16.84
CA LEU A 47 -4.89 6.67 16.65
C LEU A 47 -5.31 5.50 17.54
N TRP A 48 -4.37 4.61 17.89
CA TRP A 48 -4.64 3.35 18.56
C TRP A 48 -5.43 3.48 19.88
N PRO A 49 -5.16 4.43 20.79
CA PRO A 49 -5.91 4.53 22.04
C PRO A 49 -7.43 4.70 21.84
N GLN A 50 -7.83 5.48 20.84
CA GLN A 50 -9.25 5.72 20.54
C GLN A 50 -9.90 4.49 19.85
N VAL A 51 -9.13 3.81 19.01
CA VAL A 51 -9.54 2.55 18.38
C VAL A 51 -9.74 1.47 19.44
N GLU A 52 -8.78 1.30 20.35
CA GLU A 52 -8.83 0.34 21.45
C GLU A 52 -10.02 0.61 22.38
N GLU A 53 -10.26 1.86 22.75
CA GLU A 53 -11.45 2.25 23.54
C GLU A 53 -12.75 1.86 22.82
N THR A 54 -12.83 2.09 21.51
CA THR A 54 -14.02 1.74 20.71
C THR A 54 -14.21 0.23 20.62
N LEU A 55 -13.14 -0.53 20.38
CA LEU A 55 -13.17 -1.99 20.24
C LEU A 55 -13.50 -2.69 21.57
N THR A 56 -13.11 -2.10 22.70
CA THR A 56 -13.36 -2.66 24.04
C THR A 56 -14.68 -2.21 24.65
N ASN A 57 -15.33 -1.17 24.10
CA ASN A 57 -16.59 -0.66 24.61
C ASN A 57 -17.72 -1.68 24.40
N PRO A 58 -18.39 -2.20 25.45
CA PRO A 58 -19.46 -3.19 25.32
C PRO A 58 -20.64 -2.76 24.44
N LYS A 59 -20.86 -1.44 24.27
CA LYS A 59 -21.89 -0.87 23.40
C LYS A 59 -21.53 -0.98 21.91
N TYR A 60 -20.24 -0.90 21.58
CA TYR A 60 -19.72 -0.97 20.21
C TYR A 60 -18.82 -2.17 20.01
N ALA A 61 -18.87 -3.16 20.91
CA ALA A 61 -18.05 -4.35 20.88
C ALA A 61 -18.40 -5.13 19.62
N VAL A 62 -17.80 -4.72 18.51
CA VAL A 62 -17.66 -5.52 17.31
C VAL A 62 -16.92 -6.74 17.81
N SER A 63 -17.52 -7.92 17.69
CA SER A 63 -16.82 -9.15 17.99
C SER A 63 -15.52 -9.14 17.18
N LEU A 64 -14.38 -9.01 17.85
CA LEU A 64 -13.08 -9.05 17.18
C LEU A 64 -13.03 -10.31 16.34
N ARG A 65 -12.72 -10.12 15.05
CA ARG A 65 -12.66 -11.20 14.09
C ARG A 65 -11.24 -11.77 14.10
N SER A 66 -11.13 -13.08 14.08
CA SER A 66 -9.86 -13.72 13.78
C SER A 66 -9.46 -13.42 12.33
N GLY A 67 -8.16 -13.42 12.03
CA GLY A 67 -7.67 -13.04 10.70
C GLY A 67 -8.22 -13.89 9.56
N ASP A 68 -8.61 -15.15 9.82
CA ASP A 68 -9.26 -16.04 8.85
C ASP A 68 -10.71 -15.64 8.49
N GLN A 69 -11.29 -14.71 9.25
CA GLN A 69 -12.61 -14.11 9.03
C GLN A 69 -12.52 -12.71 8.41
N ILE A 70 -11.31 -12.21 8.14
CA ILE A 70 -11.07 -10.87 7.62
C ILE A 70 -10.70 -10.95 6.15
N THR A 71 -11.26 -10.04 5.35
CA THR A 71 -10.75 -9.72 4.02
C THR A 71 -10.44 -8.24 4.00
N MET A 72 -9.20 -7.90 3.66
CA MET A 72 -8.71 -6.53 3.66
C MET A 72 -8.58 -6.03 2.24
N TYR A 73 -9.06 -4.81 2.00
CA TYR A 73 -8.88 -4.07 0.76
C TYR A 73 -8.24 -2.73 1.07
N THR A 74 -7.15 -2.43 0.39
CA THR A 74 -6.50 -1.12 0.42
C THR A 74 -6.49 -0.53 -0.99
N PHE A 75 -6.42 0.79 -1.09
CA PHE A 75 -6.42 1.52 -2.36
C PHE A 75 -5.19 2.41 -2.39
N GLY A 76 -4.30 2.23 -3.37
CA GLY A 76 -3.09 3.03 -3.48
C GLY A 76 -2.16 2.88 -2.26
N GLU A 77 -2.10 1.69 -1.66
CA GLU A 77 -1.34 1.45 -0.42
C GLU A 77 0.17 1.52 -0.66
N PRO A 78 0.92 2.39 0.04
CA PRO A 78 2.38 2.42 -0.01
C PRO A 78 3.01 1.17 0.63
N ARG A 79 4.31 0.95 0.41
CA ARG A 79 5.06 -0.11 1.13
C ARG A 79 5.18 0.26 2.60
N VAL A 80 4.54 -0.51 3.49
CA VAL A 80 4.48 -0.17 4.92
C VAL A 80 5.70 -0.67 5.70
N GLY A 81 6.20 -1.86 5.38
CA GLY A 81 7.28 -2.49 6.13
C GLY A 81 8.20 -3.33 5.26
N ASP A 82 9.09 -4.07 5.92
CA ASP A 82 10.06 -4.91 5.25
C ASP A 82 9.49 -6.27 4.81
N VAL A 83 10.33 -7.09 4.16
CA VAL A 83 9.96 -8.44 3.71
C VAL A 83 9.46 -9.33 4.87
N THR A 84 10.02 -9.16 6.07
CA THR A 84 9.64 -9.94 7.25
C THR A 84 8.23 -9.55 7.71
N PHE A 85 7.98 -8.24 7.83
CA PHE A 85 6.67 -7.67 8.10
C PHE A 85 5.65 -8.15 7.08
N ALA A 86 5.96 -8.05 5.78
CA ALA A 86 5.04 -8.43 4.73
C ALA A 86 4.60 -9.89 4.82
N LYS A 87 5.57 -10.81 4.99
CA LYS A 87 5.30 -12.25 5.12
C LYS A 87 4.55 -12.61 6.39
N ASN A 88 4.88 -11.97 7.51
CA ASN A 88 4.21 -12.21 8.79
C ASN A 88 2.80 -11.63 8.79
N PHE A 89 2.58 -10.46 8.20
CA PHE A 89 1.27 -9.86 8.01
C PHE A 89 0.37 -10.77 7.17
N ASP A 90 0.86 -11.25 6.03
CA ASP A 90 0.13 -12.22 5.20
C ASP A 90 -0.14 -13.53 5.94
N SER A 91 0.66 -13.89 6.95
CA SER A 91 0.42 -15.07 7.78
C SER A 91 -0.74 -14.92 8.75
N MET A 92 -1.04 -13.69 9.19
CA MET A 92 -2.14 -13.40 10.10
C MET A 92 -3.50 -13.41 9.39
N ILE A 93 -3.56 -12.96 8.13
CA ILE A 93 -4.81 -12.83 7.34
C ILE A 93 -4.94 -14.00 6.36
N LYS A 94 -4.80 -15.23 6.87
CA LYS A 94 -4.98 -16.48 6.10
C LYS A 94 -6.30 -17.12 6.45
N ASN A 95 -7.09 -17.53 5.45
CA ASN A 95 -8.21 -18.43 5.68
C ASN A 95 -7.70 -19.87 5.79
N SER A 96 -7.98 -20.50 6.94
CA SER A 96 -7.67 -21.90 7.24
C SER A 96 -8.24 -22.91 6.23
N ASN A 97 -9.23 -22.51 5.42
CA ASN A 97 -9.88 -23.35 4.40
C ASN A 97 -9.38 -23.10 2.96
N LYS A 98 -8.47 -22.15 2.73
CA LYS A 98 -7.84 -21.92 1.41
C LYS A 98 -6.33 -21.77 1.57
N ASN A 99 -5.60 -22.88 1.44
CA ASN A 99 -4.15 -22.99 1.65
C ASN A 99 -3.24 -22.19 0.69
N LYS A 100 -3.76 -21.24 -0.10
CA LYS A 100 -2.99 -20.63 -1.20
C LYS A 100 -3.01 -19.10 -1.26
N TYR A 101 -3.98 -18.41 -0.66
CA TYR A 101 -4.13 -16.96 -0.86
C TYR A 101 -4.29 -16.21 0.46
N SER A 102 -3.51 -15.14 0.62
CA SER A 102 -3.76 -14.09 1.62
C SER A 102 -5.08 -13.41 1.27
N PHE A 103 -5.90 -13.05 2.26
CA PHE A 103 -7.14 -12.29 2.04
C PHE A 103 -6.89 -10.79 2.15
N SER A 104 -5.67 -10.35 1.84
CA SER A 104 -5.27 -8.96 1.72
C SER A 104 -5.08 -8.58 0.26
N TYR A 105 -5.91 -7.67 -0.24
CA TYR A 105 -5.86 -7.17 -1.61
C TYR A 105 -5.48 -5.69 -1.67
N ARG A 106 -4.45 -5.37 -2.44
CA ARG A 106 -4.01 -4.00 -2.71
C ARG A 106 -4.50 -3.57 -4.08
N VAL A 107 -5.46 -2.66 -4.13
CA VAL A 107 -6.03 -2.18 -5.40
C VAL A 107 -5.21 -0.99 -5.89
N VAL A 108 -4.71 -1.09 -7.13
CA VAL A 108 -3.86 -0.07 -7.74
C VAL A 108 -4.47 0.37 -9.07
N PHE A 109 -4.58 1.68 -9.28
CA PHE A 109 -5.09 2.25 -10.52
C PHE A 109 -3.97 2.82 -11.38
N HIS A 110 -3.90 2.38 -12.65
CA HIS A 110 -3.06 2.94 -13.71
C HIS A 110 -1.62 3.16 -13.21
N GLN A 111 -1.18 4.42 -13.10
CA GLN A 111 0.16 4.84 -12.70
C GLN A 111 0.11 5.59 -11.36
N ASP A 112 -0.74 5.14 -10.43
CA ASP A 112 -0.68 5.58 -9.04
C ASP A 112 0.73 5.34 -8.48
N ILE A 113 1.44 6.41 -8.15
CA ILE A 113 2.82 6.35 -7.66
C ILE A 113 2.92 5.90 -6.19
N VAL A 114 1.85 6.05 -5.40
CA VAL A 114 1.90 5.83 -3.95
C VAL A 114 2.25 4.38 -3.59
N PRO A 115 1.69 3.34 -4.24
CA PRO A 115 2.14 1.97 -4.05
C PRO A 115 3.62 1.73 -4.32
N HIS A 116 4.28 2.56 -5.13
CA HIS A 116 5.69 2.38 -5.43
C HIS A 116 6.61 3.15 -4.48
N LEU A 117 6.03 3.77 -3.44
CA LEU A 117 6.72 4.48 -2.38
C LEU A 117 6.50 3.79 -1.03
N PRO A 118 7.50 3.81 -0.14
CA PRO A 118 8.92 3.97 -0.46
C PRO A 118 9.40 2.92 -1.46
N ALA A 119 10.48 3.22 -2.18
CA ALA A 119 11.02 2.32 -3.19
C ALA A 119 11.62 1.06 -2.54
N CYS A 120 11.28 -0.11 -3.09
CA CYS A 120 11.98 -1.35 -2.77
C CYS A 120 13.43 -1.29 -3.30
N ASN A 121 14.29 -2.17 -2.78
CA ASN A 121 15.58 -2.42 -3.43
C ASN A 121 15.36 -3.27 -4.69
N LYS A 122 16.07 -2.95 -5.77
CA LYS A 122 15.91 -3.61 -7.07
C LYS A 122 16.92 -4.74 -7.21
N ASP A 123 16.47 -5.89 -7.71
CA ASP A 123 17.36 -7.02 -7.98
C ASP A 123 18.32 -6.67 -9.13
N LYS A 124 19.61 -6.53 -8.78
CA LYS A 124 20.67 -6.18 -9.73
C LYS A 124 21.05 -7.35 -10.64
N THR A 125 20.66 -8.56 -10.29
CA THR A 125 20.89 -9.77 -11.08
C THR A 125 19.75 -10.08 -12.05
N GLY A 126 18.54 -9.60 -11.74
CA GLY A 126 17.36 -9.70 -12.60
C GLY A 126 17.47 -8.94 -13.93
N LEU A 127 16.77 -9.45 -14.95
CA LEU A 127 16.62 -8.78 -16.24
C LEU A 127 15.78 -7.51 -16.07
N SER A 128 16.25 -6.41 -16.65
CA SER A 128 15.42 -5.21 -16.75
C SER A 128 14.43 -5.35 -17.89
N ASN A 129 13.26 -4.73 -17.76
CA ASN A 129 12.34 -4.55 -18.88
C ASN A 129 12.92 -3.53 -19.89
N SER A 130 12.15 -3.22 -20.95
CA SER A 130 12.57 -2.29 -22.01
C SER A 130 12.80 -0.85 -21.54
N ASP A 131 12.20 -0.43 -20.42
CA ASP A 131 12.38 0.92 -19.86
C ASP A 131 13.53 1.00 -18.84
N GLY A 132 14.14 -0.14 -18.50
CA GLY A 132 15.23 -0.26 -17.54
C GLY A 132 14.77 -0.49 -16.10
N SER A 133 13.47 -0.58 -15.82
CA SER A 133 12.92 -1.02 -14.53
C SER A 133 13.28 -2.48 -14.27
N ARG A 134 13.32 -2.84 -12.99
CA ARG A 134 13.75 -4.14 -12.49
C ARG A 134 12.81 -4.62 -11.39
N PRO A 135 12.71 -5.94 -11.17
CA PRO A 135 11.95 -6.50 -10.05
C PRO A 135 12.55 -6.07 -8.71
N CYS A 136 11.72 -6.08 -7.66
CA CYS A 136 12.20 -5.92 -6.29
C CYS A 136 13.02 -7.13 -5.85
N ASP A 137 14.03 -6.92 -5.00
CA ASP A 137 14.82 -8.01 -4.42
C ASP A 137 14.14 -8.55 -3.16
N SER A 138 13.49 -9.71 -3.29
CA SER A 138 12.81 -10.39 -2.18
C SER A 138 13.76 -10.95 -1.11
N ASN A 139 15.08 -10.91 -1.34
CA ASN A 139 16.08 -11.38 -0.37
C ASN A 139 16.64 -10.25 0.49
N ASP A 140 16.40 -8.98 0.14
CA ASP A 140 16.81 -7.86 0.97
C ASP A 140 15.78 -7.60 2.07
N LEU A 141 15.94 -8.32 3.18
CA LEU A 141 15.00 -8.33 4.30
C LEU A 141 14.88 -6.98 5.04
N SER A 142 15.71 -5.98 4.70
CA SER A 142 15.75 -4.68 5.36
C SER A 142 15.02 -3.58 4.60
N LYS A 143 14.45 -3.91 3.44
CA LYS A 143 13.91 -2.93 2.49
C LYS A 143 12.41 -3.01 2.39
N PRO A 144 11.75 -1.89 2.07
CA PRO A 144 10.31 -1.87 1.91
C PRO A 144 9.84 -2.92 0.92
N TYR A 145 8.80 -3.65 1.31
CA TYR A 145 8.23 -4.74 0.55
C TYR A 145 6.72 -4.84 0.83
N HIS A 146 5.96 -5.15 -0.20
CA HIS A 146 4.51 -5.28 -0.14
C HIS A 146 4.05 -6.62 0.41
N HIS A 147 3.01 -6.58 1.24
CA HIS A 147 2.21 -7.76 1.55
C HIS A 147 1.00 -7.87 0.60
N GLY A 148 0.28 -8.98 0.70
CA GLY A 148 -0.99 -9.18 -0.01
C GLY A 148 -0.83 -9.36 -1.52
N THR A 149 -1.98 -9.46 -2.18
CA THR A 149 -2.07 -9.61 -3.63
C THR A 149 -2.51 -8.29 -4.26
N GLU A 150 -1.75 -7.81 -5.24
CA GLU A 150 -2.16 -6.64 -6.01
C GLU A 150 -3.30 -7.00 -6.98
N ILE A 151 -4.29 -6.11 -7.05
CA ILE A 151 -5.30 -6.07 -8.11
C ILE A 151 -5.06 -4.80 -8.91
N TRP A 152 -4.43 -4.93 -10.07
CA TRP A 152 -4.02 -3.80 -10.89
C TRP A 152 -5.01 -3.54 -12.02
N TYR A 153 -5.49 -2.31 -12.12
CA TYR A 153 -6.32 -1.84 -13.24
C TYR A 153 -5.47 -0.93 -14.13
N PRO A 154 -4.92 -1.45 -15.25
CA PRO A 154 -3.95 -0.71 -16.04
C PRO A 154 -4.55 0.45 -16.83
N ASP A 155 -5.83 0.39 -17.20
CA ASP A 155 -6.43 1.35 -18.15
C ASP A 155 -7.66 2.10 -17.60
N SER A 156 -8.55 1.41 -16.87
CA SER A 156 -9.83 1.97 -16.43
C SER A 156 -10.35 1.24 -15.19
N MET A 157 -11.19 1.91 -14.42
CA MET A 157 -11.98 1.31 -13.32
C MET A 157 -13.50 1.51 -13.53
N ALA A 158 -13.95 1.76 -14.76
CA ALA A 158 -15.38 1.77 -15.09
C ALA A 158 -15.98 0.35 -14.96
N PRO A 159 -17.31 0.21 -14.79
CA PRO A 159 -17.95 -1.10 -14.79
C PRO A 159 -17.58 -1.92 -16.03
N GLY A 160 -17.08 -3.15 -15.83
CA GLY A 160 -16.61 -4.05 -16.88
C GLY A 160 -15.15 -3.85 -17.32
N ALA A 161 -14.43 -2.91 -16.72
CA ALA A 161 -13.00 -2.74 -16.96
C ALA A 161 -12.22 -4.01 -16.60
N GLN A 162 -11.15 -4.25 -17.34
CA GLN A 162 -10.25 -5.37 -17.10
C GLN A 162 -9.27 -5.03 -15.98
N TYR A 163 -8.91 -6.05 -15.22
CA TYR A 163 -7.88 -5.98 -14.18
C TYR A 163 -6.99 -7.21 -14.27
N THR A 164 -5.80 -7.08 -13.70
CA THR A 164 -4.85 -8.18 -13.52
C THR A 164 -4.79 -8.51 -12.03
N GLU A 165 -4.96 -9.79 -11.69
CA GLU A 165 -4.63 -10.31 -10.37
C GLU A 165 -3.15 -10.71 -10.38
N CYS A 166 -2.35 -10.02 -9.58
CA CYS A 166 -0.90 -10.05 -9.65
C CYS A 166 -0.34 -11.17 -8.76
N VAL A 167 -0.23 -12.36 -9.35
CA VAL A 167 0.19 -13.62 -8.70
C VAL A 167 1.51 -14.16 -9.22
N GLY A 168 2.23 -13.37 -10.02
CA GLY A 168 3.57 -13.65 -10.51
C GLY A 168 4.65 -13.38 -9.48
N GLU A 169 5.88 -13.23 -9.98
CA GLU A 169 7.08 -13.12 -9.15
C GLU A 169 7.76 -11.76 -9.29
N PRO A 170 8.43 -11.28 -8.22
CA PRO A 170 8.42 -11.86 -6.87
C PRO A 170 7.06 -11.70 -6.17
N SER A 171 6.59 -12.73 -5.45
CA SER A 171 5.28 -12.68 -4.76
C SER A 171 5.13 -11.43 -3.90
N GLY A 172 3.99 -10.73 -4.04
CA GLY A 172 3.69 -9.45 -3.38
C GLY A 172 4.17 -8.21 -4.14
N GLU A 173 5.09 -8.38 -5.09
CA GLU A 173 5.77 -7.34 -5.89
C GLU A 173 5.88 -7.81 -7.36
N ASP A 174 4.81 -8.40 -7.89
CA ASP A 174 4.77 -9.06 -9.20
C ASP A 174 5.21 -8.09 -10.31
N PHE A 175 6.36 -8.39 -10.92
CA PHE A 175 6.95 -7.51 -11.92
C PHE A 175 6.20 -7.52 -13.27
N ALA A 176 5.20 -8.39 -13.45
CA ALA A 176 4.31 -8.32 -14.61
C ALA A 176 3.17 -7.29 -14.44
N CYS A 177 3.00 -6.73 -13.24
CA CYS A 177 1.98 -5.74 -12.90
C CYS A 177 2.54 -4.31 -12.79
N SER A 178 1.97 -3.48 -11.90
CA SER A 178 2.34 -2.07 -11.78
C SER A 178 3.80 -1.88 -11.37
N ASP A 179 4.46 -2.86 -10.74
CA ASP A 179 5.87 -2.76 -10.36
C ASP A 179 6.85 -2.74 -11.55
N ALA A 180 6.40 -3.08 -12.76
CA ALA A 180 7.15 -2.82 -13.99
C ALA A 180 7.24 -1.33 -14.34
N LEU A 181 6.33 -0.51 -13.86
CA LEU A 181 6.23 0.90 -14.25
C LEU A 181 7.46 1.69 -13.81
N LYS A 182 7.82 2.66 -14.65
CA LYS A 182 8.87 3.63 -14.38
C LYS A 182 8.25 5.01 -14.26
N PHE A 183 8.49 5.66 -13.12
CA PHE A 183 7.94 6.97 -12.82
C PHE A 183 8.91 8.08 -13.21
N HIS A 184 8.39 9.11 -13.88
CA HIS A 184 9.13 10.28 -14.34
C HIS A 184 8.69 11.54 -13.58
N TYR A 185 9.64 12.36 -13.14
CA TYR A 185 9.36 13.51 -12.27
C TYR A 185 8.44 14.56 -12.91
N ASP A 186 8.48 14.70 -14.23
CA ASP A 186 7.65 15.64 -15.00
C ASP A 186 6.17 15.22 -15.11
N GLN A 187 5.81 14.03 -14.64
CA GLN A 187 4.46 13.45 -14.68
C GLN A 187 3.83 13.30 -13.28
N ASP A 188 4.42 13.91 -12.24
CA ASP A 188 3.94 13.81 -10.85
C ASP A 188 2.44 14.06 -10.67
N LYS A 189 1.89 15.06 -11.38
CA LYS A 189 0.47 15.43 -11.32
C LYS A 189 -0.46 14.35 -11.87
N SER A 190 -0.09 13.64 -12.93
CA SER A 190 -0.93 12.55 -13.46
C SER A 190 -0.93 11.38 -12.50
N TYR A 191 0.22 11.00 -11.95
CA TYR A 191 0.30 9.90 -10.98
C TYR A 191 -0.50 10.17 -9.71
N ILE A 192 -0.43 11.41 -9.19
CA ILE A 192 -1.24 11.84 -8.03
C ILE A 192 -2.73 11.91 -8.41
N SER A 193 -3.06 12.18 -9.67
CA SER A 193 -4.44 12.13 -10.13
C SER A 193 -4.98 10.70 -10.09
N ASP A 194 -4.20 9.73 -10.57
CA ASP A 194 -4.58 8.31 -10.52
C ASP A 194 -4.76 7.82 -9.08
N HIS A 195 -3.86 8.20 -8.17
CA HIS A 195 -3.99 7.93 -6.74
C HIS A 195 -5.30 8.46 -6.12
N ARG A 196 -5.82 9.56 -6.66
CA ARG A 196 -7.01 10.22 -6.11
C ARG A 196 -8.31 9.70 -6.71
N HIS A 197 -8.29 8.74 -7.64
CA HIS A 197 -9.49 8.27 -8.32
C HIS A 197 -9.53 6.75 -8.41
N TYR A 198 -10.50 6.14 -7.71
CA TYR A 198 -10.74 4.71 -7.74
C TYR A 198 -12.22 4.45 -8.05
N PHE A 199 -12.52 3.60 -9.03
CA PHE A 199 -13.89 3.25 -9.44
C PHE A 199 -14.80 4.46 -9.72
N SER A 200 -14.26 5.48 -10.41
CA SER A 200 -14.94 6.76 -10.69
C SER A 200 -15.29 7.60 -9.45
N VAL A 201 -14.75 7.25 -8.29
CA VAL A 201 -14.86 8.00 -7.04
C VAL A 201 -13.55 8.72 -6.77
N ARG A 202 -13.63 10.03 -6.52
CA ARG A 202 -12.48 10.81 -6.10
C ARG A 202 -12.25 10.59 -4.59
N VAL A 203 -11.14 9.96 -4.22
CA VAL A 203 -10.79 9.55 -2.84
C VAL A 203 -10.12 10.67 -2.05
N SER A 204 -10.06 11.91 -2.57
CA SER A 204 -9.32 13.03 -1.96
C SER A 204 -10.12 13.89 -0.98
N SER A 205 -11.19 13.36 -0.39
CA SER A 205 -11.99 14.09 0.62
C SER A 205 -12.78 13.11 1.47
N LEU A 206 -12.27 12.82 2.67
CA LEU A 206 -12.96 12.17 3.79
C LEU A 206 -13.43 10.72 3.57
N LEU A 207 -13.00 9.85 4.48
CA LEU A 207 -13.41 8.45 4.67
C LEU A 207 -14.91 8.23 4.37
N LEU A 208 -15.25 7.37 3.41
CA LEU A 208 -16.58 6.76 3.32
C LEU A 208 -16.49 5.34 3.88
N VAL A 209 -16.83 5.20 5.17
CA VAL A 209 -17.27 3.92 5.72
C VAL A 209 -18.75 3.82 5.37
N HIS A 210 -19.11 2.87 4.51
CA HIS A 210 -20.52 2.53 4.29
C HIS A 210 -21.02 1.78 5.53
N THR A 211 -21.93 2.40 6.28
CA THR A 211 -22.77 1.73 7.30
C THR A 211 -23.91 0.98 6.65
#